data_AF-A0A9D7EAW5-F1
#
_entry.id   AF-A0A9D7EAW5-F1
#
_cell.length_a   1.000
_cell.length_b   1.000
_cell.length_c   1.000
_cell.angle_alpha   90.00
_cell.angle_beta   90.00
_cell.angle_gamma   90.00
#
_symmetry.space_group_name_H-M   'P 1'
#
loop_
_entity.id
_entity.type
_entity.pdbx_description
1 polymer ?
#
loop_
_entity_poly.entity_id
_entity_poly.type
_entity_poly.pdbx_seq_one_letter_code
_entity_poly.pdbx_strand_id
1 'polypeptide(L)' 'MKLSYVGAIDDNVGSAAAVTAHYLDDAIENMVAGKPIDPATTRNKGCSIKRVEHTH' A
#
# COMPACT_ATOMS: atom_id res chain seq x y z
N MET A 1 -10.85 14.39 9.11
CA MET A 1 -10.36 13.06 8.69
C MET A 1 -8.83 13.08 8.76
N LYS A 2 -8.19 12.05 9.31
CA LYS A 2 -6.72 11.96 9.43
C LYS A 2 -6.24 10.81 8.53
N LEU A 3 -5.15 11.02 7.79
CA LEU A 3 -4.52 9.97 7.01
C LEU A 3 -3.84 8.98 7.97
N SER A 4 -4.29 7.73 7.94
CA SER A 4 -3.76 6.66 8.81
C SER A 4 -2.61 5.89 8.16
N TYR A 5 -2.72 5.62 6.86
CA TYR A 5 -1.74 4.85 6.09
C TYR A 5 -1.57 5.41 4.68
N VAL A 6 -0.34 5.40 4.14
CA VAL A 6 -0.06 5.65 2.72
C VAL A 6 1.11 4.82 2.22
N GLY A 7 0.93 4.11 1.12
CA GLY A 7 2.00 3.28 0.57
C GLY A 7 1.52 2.22 -0.41
N ALA A 8 2.32 1.17 -0.55
CA ALA A 8 1.96 -0.03 -1.30
C ALA A 8 0.90 -0.87 -0.55
N ILE A 9 0.24 -1.77 -1.27
CA ILE A 9 -0.69 -2.74 -0.67
C ILE A 9 0.09 -3.83 0.06
N ASP A 10 1.09 -4.38 -0.64
CA ASP A 10 1.97 -5.45 -0.20
C ASP A 10 3.39 -5.22 -0.74
N ASP A 11 4.28 -6.18 -0.53
CA ASP A 11 5.65 -6.12 -1.01
C ASP A 11 5.85 -6.58 -2.48
N ASN A 12 4.84 -7.14 -3.15
CA ASN A 12 4.99 -7.72 -4.49
C ASN A 12 3.81 -7.44 -5.44
N VAL A 13 3.93 -6.36 -6.21
CA VAL A 13 2.95 -5.96 -7.23
C VAL A 13 2.90 -6.89 -8.47
N GLY A 14 3.91 -7.74 -8.67
CA GLY A 14 4.04 -8.56 -9.88
C GLY A 14 3.46 -9.96 -9.75
N SER A 15 3.35 -10.48 -8.52
CA SER A 15 2.87 -11.84 -8.27
C SER A 15 2.34 -12.00 -6.84
N ALA A 16 1.04 -12.32 -6.74
CA ALA A 16 0.40 -12.61 -5.46
C ALA A 16 1.05 -13.78 -4.71
N ALA A 17 1.56 -14.79 -5.44
CA ALA A 17 2.22 -15.95 -4.83
C ALA A 17 3.60 -15.61 -4.23
N ALA A 18 4.16 -14.46 -4.57
CA ALA A 18 5.46 -14.01 -4.09
C ALA A 18 5.35 -12.84 -3.08
N VAL A 19 4.14 -12.59 -2.57
CA VAL A 19 3.90 -11.67 -1.45
C VAL A 19 4.42 -12.30 -0.16
N THR A 20 5.18 -11.54 0.61
CA THR A 20 5.67 -11.94 1.95
C THR A 20 5.27 -10.96 3.05
N ALA A 21 4.77 -9.77 2.70
CA ALA A 21 4.28 -8.78 3.65
C ALA A 21 3.03 -8.06 3.14
N HIS A 22 2.00 -7.94 4.01
CA HIS A 22 0.69 -7.40 3.69
C HIS A 22 0.45 -6.05 4.36
N TYR A 23 1.19 -5.02 3.95
CA TYR A 23 1.26 -3.73 4.65
C TYR A 23 -0.08 -3.04 4.89
N LEU A 24 -0.97 -3.05 3.89
CA LEU A 24 -2.28 -2.41 4.03
C LEU A 24 -3.18 -3.18 5.01
N ASP A 25 -3.15 -4.51 4.96
CA ASP A 25 -3.93 -5.35 5.86
C ASP A 25 -3.43 -5.21 7.30
N ASP A 26 -2.12 -5.28 7.53
CA ASP A 26 -1.49 -5.05 8.84
C ASP A 26 -1.89 -3.68 9.43
N ALA A 27 -1.89 -2.63 8.60
CA ALA A 27 -2.31 -1.30 9.00
C ALA A 27 -3.80 -1.22 9.37
N ILE A 28 -4.66 -1.93 8.63
CA ILE A 28 -6.11 -2.01 8.91
C ILE A 28 -6.37 -2.79 10.20
N GLU A 29 -5.72 -3.95 10.38
CA GLU A 29 -5.86 -4.77 11.59
C GLU A 29 -5.44 -3.99 12.83
N ASN A 30 -4.31 -3.28 12.77
CA ASN A 30 -3.85 -2.42 13.86
C ASN A 30 -4.83 -1.28 14.15
N MET A 31 -5.38 -0.65 13.10
CA MET A 31 -6.39 0.40 13.25
C MET A 31 -7.64 -0.11 13.97
N VAL A 32 -8.17 -1.26 13.55
CA VAL A 32 -9.37 -1.87 14.15
C VAL A 32 -9.10 -2.33 15.58
N ALA A 33 -7.88 -2.79 15.87
CA ALA A 33 -7.45 -3.17 17.22
C ALA A 33 -7.13 -1.97 18.14
N GLY A 34 -7.21 -0.73 17.65
CA GLY A 34 -6.82 0.47 18.41
C GLY A 34 -5.31 0.55 18.71
N LYS A 35 -4.50 -0.20 17.98
CA LYS A 35 -3.03 -0.20 18.07
C LYS A 35 -2.44 0.92 17.20
N PRO A 36 -1.16 1.29 17.42
CA PRO A 36 -0.46 2.17 16.49
C PRO A 36 -0.50 1.60 15.07
N ILE A 37 -0.73 2.46 14.07
CA ILE A 37 -0.66 2.06 12.66
C ILE A 37 0.81 1.79 12.32
N ASP A 38 1.15 0.52 12.13
CA ASP A 38 2.48 0.07 11.77
C ASP A 38 2.39 -0.99 10.65
N PRO A 39 2.95 -0.75 9.46
CA PRO A 39 3.61 0.50 9.04
C PRO A 39 2.60 1.63 8.79
N ALA A 40 2.92 2.87 9.20
CA ALA A 40 2.12 4.05 8.82
C ALA A 40 2.40 4.50 7.37
N THR A 41 3.59 4.18 6.84
CA THR A 41 3.98 4.53 5.47
C THR A 41 4.84 3.43 4.85
N THR A 42 4.66 3.15 3.57
CA THR A 42 5.58 2.31 2.79
C THR A 42 5.91 2.95 1.45
N ARG A 43 6.97 2.49 0.79
CA ARG A 43 7.29 2.94 -0.57
C ARG A 43 6.21 2.43 -1.53
N ASN A 44 5.61 3.33 -2.31
CA ASN A 44 4.67 2.97 -3.37
C ASN A 44 5.31 1.99 -4.36
N LYS A 45 4.58 0.93 -4.72
CA LYS A 45 4.96 -0.04 -5.74
C LYS A 45 3.82 -0.20 -6.75
N GLY A 46 4.12 -0.07 -8.04
CA GLY A 46 3.13 -0.24 -9.11
C GLY A 46 3.41 0.60 -10.35
N CYS A 47 2.54 0.47 -11.34
CA CYS A 47 2.59 1.27 -12.56
C CYS A 47 2.29 2.74 -12.25
N SER A 48 2.85 3.64 -13.07
CA SER A 48 2.51 5.06 -13.00
C SER A 48 1.07 5.32 -13.44
N ILE A 49 0.44 6.33 -12.82
CA ILE A 49 -0.88 6.82 -13.22
C ILE A 49 -0.78 7.46 -14.62
N LYS A 50 -1.64 7.04 -15.55
CA LYS A 50 -1.74 7.60 -16.90
C LYS A 50 -2.53 8.91 -16.85
N ARG A 51 -1.83 10.04 -16.83
CA ARG A 51 -2.43 11.38 -16.63
C ARG A 51 -2.75 12.14 -17.91
N VAL A 52 -2.01 11.86 -18.98
CA VAL A 52 -2.18 12.47 -20.30
C VAL A 52 -2.11 11.37 -21.35
N GLU A 53 -2.84 11.53 -22.45
CA GLU A 53 -2.67 10.63 -23.59
C GLU A 53 -1.24 10.74 -24.12
N HIS A 54 -0.62 9.60 -24.37
CA HIS A 54 0.64 9.56 -25.09
C HIS A 54 0.35 9.83 -26.57
N THR A 55 0.47 11.09 -27.00
CA THR A 55 0.62 11.41 -28.42
C THR A 55 2.01 10.95 -28.84
N HIS A 56 2.11 9.70 -29.30
CA HIS A 56 3.24 9.25 -30.09
C HIS A 56 3.01 9.62 -31.55
#